data_AF-X1QXY6-F1
#
_entry.id   AF-X1QXY6-F1
#
_cell.length_a   1.000
_cell.length_b   1.000
_cell.length_c   1.000
_cell.angle_alpha   90.00
_cell.angle_beta   90.00
_cell.angle_gamma   90.00
#
_symmetry.space_group_name_H-M   'P 1'
#
loop_
_entity.id
_entity.type
_entity.pdbx_description
1 polymer ?
#
loop_
_entity_poly.entity_id
_entity_poly.type
_entity_poly.pdbx_seq_one_letter_code
_entity_poly.pdbx_strand_id
1 'polypeptide(L)'
;LGVKGEKVYLLAETNLEVILNQIEELSPSLVVIDSIQAVYSPELDTAPGNISQVRECTMRLMRWAKLSAVPIFIAGHVTKDGAIAGPRVLEHIVDVVLYLEGEPFSAYRLLRCVKNRFGSTNEVGVFEMKGEGLIEVDNPSQVFLSRRWGEAVGSAVVPTLEGSRPLLVEIQALTNPTSFGLPRRTANG
;
A
#
# COMPACT_ATOMS: atom_id res chain seq x y z
N LEU A 1 14.40 13.51 3.45
CA LEU A 1 14.47 12.19 2.81
C LEU A 1 15.49 11.25 3.45
N GLY A 2 16.57 11.72 4.10
CA GLY A 2 17.46 10.83 4.89
C GLY A 2 18.22 9.77 4.08
N VAL A 3 17.99 9.68 2.78
CA VAL A 3 18.67 8.79 1.85
C VAL A 3 20.11 9.27 1.69
N LYS A 4 21.05 8.51 2.25
CA LYS A 4 22.48 8.70 2.04
C LYS A 4 22.92 7.68 0.99
N GLY A 5 23.55 8.16 -0.09
CA GLY A 5 24.07 7.26 -1.12
C GLY A 5 24.55 8.04 -2.34
N GLU A 6 25.67 7.61 -2.88
CA GLU A 6 26.05 7.92 -4.25
C GLU A 6 25.13 7.14 -5.18
N LYS A 7 24.79 7.68 -6.36
CA LYS A 7 23.93 7.03 -7.39
C LYS A 7 22.42 6.99 -7.09
N VAL A 8 21.92 7.89 -6.26
CA VAL A 8 20.47 8.19 -6.20
C VAL A 8 20.19 9.39 -7.08
N TYR A 9 19.47 9.18 -8.17
CA TYR A 9 19.11 10.21 -9.14
C TYR A 9 17.65 10.63 -8.92
N LEU A 10 17.39 11.93 -9.05
CA LEU A 10 16.06 12.52 -8.94
C LEU A 10 15.73 13.21 -10.25
N LEU A 11 14.58 12.88 -10.82
CA LEU A 11 14.06 13.49 -12.03
C LEU A 11 12.64 14.00 -11.74
N ALA A 12 12.46 15.32 -11.72
CA ALA A 12 11.17 15.95 -11.54
C ALA A 12 10.49 16.16 -12.91
N GLU A 13 10.02 15.08 -13.50
CA GLU A 13 9.40 15.06 -14.83
C GLU A 13 8.11 14.24 -14.83
N THR A 14 7.16 14.62 -15.69
CA THR A 14 5.86 13.96 -15.85
C THR A 14 5.63 13.45 -17.27
N ASN A 15 6.39 13.91 -18.26
CA ASN A 15 6.31 13.41 -19.63
C ASN A 15 7.00 12.04 -19.75
N LEU A 16 6.22 11.02 -20.13
CA LEU A 16 6.69 9.64 -20.24
C LEU A 16 7.85 9.47 -21.23
N GLU A 17 7.86 10.19 -22.36
CA GLU A 17 8.93 10.07 -23.35
C GLU A 17 10.27 10.54 -22.78
N VAL A 18 10.24 11.65 -22.06
CA VAL A 18 11.42 12.21 -21.40
C VAL A 18 11.90 11.25 -20.32
N ILE A 19 10.99 10.71 -19.52
CA ILE A 19 11.31 9.72 -18.49
C ILE A 19 11.99 8.48 -19.11
N LEU A 20 11.39 7.89 -20.16
CA LEU A 20 11.92 6.70 -20.82
C LEU A 20 13.31 6.94 -21.43
N ASN A 21 13.51 8.09 -22.08
CA ASN A 21 14.82 8.45 -22.65
C ASN A 21 15.88 8.60 -21.55
N GLN A 22 15.54 9.24 -20.42
CA GLN A 22 16.46 9.43 -19.31
C GLN A 22 16.84 8.10 -18.63
N ILE A 23 15.88 7.21 -18.40
CA ILE A 23 16.19 5.91 -17.78
C ILE A 23 16.94 4.97 -18.74
N GLU A 24 16.76 5.10 -20.06
CA GLU A 24 17.56 4.38 -21.05
C GLU A 24 19.02 4.82 -20.99
N GLU A 25 19.27 6.14 -21.04
CA GLU A 25 20.61 6.71 -20.98
C GLU A 25 21.31 6.42 -19.65
N LEU A 26 20.59 6.55 -18.54
CA LEU A 26 21.13 6.32 -17.20
C LEU A 26 21.38 4.84 -16.90
N SER A 27 20.61 3.93 -17.52
CA SER A 27 20.64 2.48 -17.26
C SER A 27 20.61 2.13 -15.76
N PRO A 28 19.59 2.57 -15.00
CA PRO A 28 19.53 2.37 -13.56
C PRO A 28 19.25 0.91 -13.20
N SER A 29 19.65 0.48 -11.99
CA SER A 29 19.30 -0.85 -11.47
C SER A 29 17.86 -0.94 -10.93
N LEU A 30 17.21 0.21 -10.70
CA LEU A 30 15.85 0.30 -10.18
C LEU A 30 15.24 1.65 -10.57
N VAL A 31 13.95 1.65 -10.94
CA VAL A 31 13.18 2.88 -11.18
C VAL A 31 12.00 2.96 -10.21
N VAL A 32 11.72 4.16 -9.70
CA VAL A 32 10.54 4.44 -8.86
C VAL A 32 9.76 5.59 -9.50
N ILE A 33 8.48 5.35 -9.79
CA ILE A 33 7.55 6.34 -10.35
C ILE A 33 6.57 6.77 -9.26
N ASP A 34 6.69 8.00 -8.77
CA ASP A 34 5.82 8.60 -7.75
C ASP A 34 5.16 9.87 -8.30
N SER A 35 3.95 9.82 -8.85
CA SER A 35 3.04 8.68 -8.98
C SER A 35 2.53 8.54 -10.41
N ILE A 36 2.01 7.37 -10.77
CA ILE A 36 1.56 7.10 -12.15
C ILE A 36 0.43 8.01 -12.61
N GLN A 37 -0.36 8.57 -11.68
CA GLN A 37 -1.41 9.53 -12.03
C GLN A 37 -0.85 10.85 -12.56
N ALA A 38 0.38 11.21 -12.21
CA ALA A 38 1.02 12.44 -12.68
C ALA A 38 1.69 12.27 -14.05
N VAL A 39 2.00 11.03 -14.44
CA VAL A 39 2.69 10.74 -15.70
C VAL A 39 1.71 10.81 -16.88
N TYR A 40 2.15 11.37 -18.00
CA TYR A 40 1.36 11.45 -19.22
C TYR A 40 2.19 11.12 -20.46
N SER A 41 1.53 10.56 -21.48
CA SER A 41 2.06 10.45 -22.82
C SER A 41 1.48 11.57 -23.70
N PRO A 42 2.31 12.34 -24.42
CA PRO A 42 1.83 13.36 -25.37
C PRO A 42 1.14 12.74 -26.60
N GLU A 43 1.31 11.44 -26.85
CA GLU A 43 0.66 10.73 -27.97
C GLU A 43 -0.84 10.51 -27.73
N LEU A 44 -1.30 10.66 -26.47
CA LEU A 44 -2.69 10.51 -26.09
C LEU A 44 -3.33 11.88 -25.87
N ASP A 45 -4.40 12.16 -26.62
CA ASP A 45 -5.22 13.36 -26.49
C ASP A 45 -6.20 13.26 -25.29
N THR A 46 -5.66 12.91 -24.12
CA THR A 46 -6.41 12.81 -22.87
C THR A 46 -5.59 13.37 -21.72
N ALA A 47 -6.27 14.02 -20.76
CA ALA A 47 -5.60 14.66 -19.63
C ALA A 47 -4.85 13.65 -18.73
N PRO A 48 -3.71 14.04 -18.13
CA PRO A 48 -3.01 13.25 -17.11
C PRO A 48 -3.95 12.79 -15.99
N GLY A 49 -3.72 11.60 -15.46
CA GLY A 49 -4.57 10.99 -14.41
C GLY A 49 -5.86 10.34 -14.92
N ASN A 50 -6.24 10.52 -16.20
CA ASN A 50 -7.30 9.72 -16.81
C ASN A 50 -6.88 8.25 -16.90
N ILE A 51 -7.82 7.32 -16.74
CA ILE A 51 -7.62 5.88 -16.80
C ILE A 51 -6.86 5.46 -18.07
N SER A 52 -7.18 6.05 -19.23
CA SER A 52 -6.49 5.74 -20.49
C SER A 52 -5.01 6.14 -20.46
N GLN A 53 -4.68 7.34 -19.97
CA GLN A 53 -3.29 7.80 -19.78
C GLN A 53 -2.53 6.87 -18.84
N VAL A 54 -3.09 6.59 -17.67
CA VAL A 54 -2.45 5.75 -16.65
C VAL A 54 -2.19 4.34 -17.19
N ARG A 55 -3.15 3.76 -17.91
CA ARG A 55 -3.02 2.44 -18.53
C ARG A 55 -1.90 2.40 -19.56
N GLU A 56 -1.89 3.35 -20.49
CA GLU A 56 -0.89 3.39 -21.56
C GLU A 56 0.51 3.62 -21.00
N CYS A 57 0.66 4.59 -20.09
CA CYS A 57 1.95 4.85 -19.45
C CYS A 57 2.46 3.62 -18.71
N THR A 58 1.60 2.91 -17.98
CA THR A 58 1.97 1.67 -17.28
C THR A 58 2.39 0.57 -18.24
N MET A 59 1.68 0.40 -19.37
CA MET A 59 2.02 -0.60 -20.40
C MET A 59 3.39 -0.34 -21.01
N ARG A 60 3.70 0.92 -21.31
CA ARG A 60 4.98 1.33 -21.89
C ARG A 60 6.13 1.16 -20.91
N LEU A 61 5.94 1.56 -19.65
CA LEU A 61 6.91 1.31 -18.56
C LEU A 61 7.15 -0.19 -18.37
N MET A 62 6.09 -1.01 -18.36
CA MET A 62 6.21 -2.46 -18.23
C MET A 62 6.97 -3.08 -19.41
N ARG A 63 6.71 -2.63 -20.65
CA ARG A 63 7.47 -3.07 -21.83
C ARG A 63 8.94 -2.72 -21.70
N TRP A 64 9.27 -1.49 -21.33
CA TRP A 64 10.65 -1.08 -21.10
C TRP A 64 11.32 -1.95 -20.03
N ALA A 65 10.67 -2.13 -18.87
CA ALA A 65 11.19 -2.93 -17.77
C ALA A 65 11.51 -4.38 -18.16
N LYS A 66 10.67 -4.99 -19.01
CA LYS A 66 10.90 -6.35 -19.53
C LYS A 66 12.09 -6.42 -20.49
N LEU A 67 12.28 -5.40 -21.32
CA LEU A 67 13.38 -5.35 -22.29
C LEU A 67 14.72 -5.04 -21.62
N SER A 68 14.73 -4.11 -20.67
CA SER A 68 15.94 -3.70 -19.93
C SER A 68 16.29 -4.64 -18.78
N ALA A 69 15.36 -5.53 -18.39
CA ALA A 69 15.45 -6.37 -17.18
C ALA A 69 15.65 -5.55 -15.89
N VAL A 70 15.11 -4.32 -15.87
CA VAL A 70 15.17 -3.40 -14.73
C VAL A 70 13.81 -3.38 -14.01
N PRO A 71 13.76 -3.62 -12.68
CA PRO A 71 12.53 -3.50 -11.92
C PRO A 71 12.03 -2.05 -11.84
N ILE A 72 10.71 -1.87 -11.90
CA ILE A 72 10.04 -0.58 -11.73
C ILE A 72 9.01 -0.69 -10.60
N PHE A 73 9.12 0.21 -9.60
CA PHE A 73 8.04 0.46 -8.65
C PHE A 73 7.17 1.61 -9.14
N ILE A 74 5.85 1.43 -9.03
CA ILE A 74 4.86 2.42 -9.42
C ILE A 74 3.99 2.72 -8.21
N ALA A 75 4.01 3.97 -7.74
CA ALA A 75 3.08 4.44 -6.73
C ALA A 75 1.77 4.87 -7.39
N GLY A 76 0.66 4.44 -6.82
CA GLY A 76 -0.68 4.80 -7.26
C GLY A 76 -1.57 5.11 -6.06
N HIS A 77 -2.12 6.32 -6.01
CA HIS A 77 -3.05 6.73 -4.97
C HIS A 77 -4.48 6.22 -5.21
N VAL A 78 -5.16 5.81 -4.15
CA VAL A 78 -6.60 5.51 -4.17
C VAL A 78 -7.37 6.80 -3.85
N THR A 79 -8.24 7.25 -4.75
CA THR A 79 -9.08 8.43 -4.52
C THR A 79 -10.38 8.09 -3.81
N LYS A 80 -10.99 9.07 -3.14
CA LYS A 80 -12.14 8.92 -2.23
C LYS A 80 -13.40 8.31 -2.86
N ASP A 81 -13.55 8.39 -4.18
CA ASP A 81 -14.73 7.90 -4.90
C ASP A 81 -14.56 6.46 -5.43
N GLY A 82 -13.40 5.81 -5.22
CA GLY A 82 -13.11 4.48 -5.75
C GLY A 82 -13.11 4.37 -7.29
N ALA A 83 -13.39 5.47 -7.99
CA ALA A 83 -13.73 5.50 -9.41
C ALA A 83 -12.63 6.08 -10.32
N ILE A 84 -11.57 6.69 -9.77
CA ILE A 84 -10.51 7.27 -10.60
C ILE A 84 -9.32 6.32 -10.60
N ALA A 85 -9.15 5.60 -11.71
CA ALA A 85 -7.91 4.92 -12.07
C ALA A 85 -7.26 4.16 -10.91
N GLY A 86 -8.06 3.46 -10.10
CA GLY A 86 -7.55 2.74 -8.95
C GLY A 86 -6.54 1.67 -9.38
N PRO A 87 -5.65 1.21 -8.47
CA PRO A 87 -4.71 0.12 -8.72
C PRO A 87 -5.36 -1.09 -9.40
N ARG A 88 -6.67 -1.34 -9.19
CA ARG A 88 -7.49 -2.34 -9.92
C ARG A 88 -7.39 -2.29 -11.44
N VAL A 89 -7.30 -1.11 -12.05
CA VAL A 89 -7.13 -1.02 -13.52
C VAL A 89 -5.76 -1.52 -13.95
N LEU A 90 -4.76 -1.33 -13.10
CA LEU A 90 -3.38 -1.74 -13.35
C LEU A 90 -3.09 -3.16 -12.89
N GLU A 91 -3.92 -3.73 -12.01
CA GLU A 91 -3.76 -5.08 -11.45
C GLU A 91 -3.53 -6.14 -12.51
N HIS A 92 -4.19 -6.05 -13.65
CA HIS A 92 -4.01 -7.02 -14.74
C HIS A 92 -2.72 -6.80 -15.55
N ILE A 93 -2.20 -5.58 -15.55
CA ILE A 93 -1.04 -5.14 -16.35
C ILE A 93 0.26 -5.48 -15.63
N VAL A 94 0.35 -5.18 -14.34
CA VAL A 94 1.59 -5.30 -13.56
C VAL A 94 1.84 -6.73 -13.09
N ASP A 95 3.08 -7.06 -12.77
CA ASP A 95 3.44 -8.39 -12.28
C ASP A 95 3.14 -8.60 -10.79
N VAL A 96 3.26 -7.54 -9.99
CA VAL A 96 3.05 -7.55 -8.55
C VAL A 96 2.16 -6.36 -8.16
N VAL A 97 1.22 -6.59 -7.25
CA VAL A 97 0.30 -5.57 -6.70
C VAL A 97 0.37 -5.63 -5.18
N LEU A 98 0.75 -4.51 -4.59
CA LEU A 98 0.83 -4.31 -3.14
C LEU A 98 -0.11 -3.17 -2.74
N TYR A 99 -0.86 -3.38 -1.66
CA TYR A 99 -1.67 -2.36 -1.01
C TYR A 99 -1.04 -1.98 0.32
N LEU A 100 -0.80 -0.70 0.55
CA LEU A 100 -0.40 -0.18 1.85
C LEU A 100 -1.65 0.42 2.54
N GLU A 101 -2.18 -0.31 3.50
CA GLU A 101 -3.45 -0.02 4.18
C GLU A 101 -3.18 0.44 5.62
N GLY A 102 -4.07 1.24 6.19
CA GLY A 102 -3.99 1.63 7.59
C GLY A 102 -5.24 2.36 8.04
N GLU A 103 -5.64 2.15 9.29
CA GLU A 103 -6.74 2.89 9.89
C GLU A 103 -6.35 4.34 10.19
N PRO A 104 -7.28 5.31 10.09
CA PRO A 104 -6.98 6.74 10.27
C PRO A 104 -6.31 7.09 11.62
N PHE A 105 -6.62 6.33 12.67
CA PHE A 105 -6.12 6.59 14.03
C PHE A 105 -5.04 5.60 14.48
N SER A 106 -4.64 4.68 13.61
CA SER A 106 -3.57 3.72 13.88
C SER A 106 -2.25 4.22 13.33
N ALA A 107 -1.17 4.08 14.10
CA ALA A 107 0.19 4.28 13.60
C ALA A 107 0.63 3.11 12.69
N TYR A 108 -0.07 1.99 12.74
CA TYR A 108 0.29 0.80 11.99
C TYR A 108 -0.19 0.86 10.53
N ARG A 109 0.62 0.30 9.64
CA ARG A 109 0.38 0.16 8.21
C ARG A 109 0.58 -1.30 7.82
N LEU A 110 -0.36 -1.87 7.10
CA LEU A 110 -0.32 -3.22 6.57
C LEU A 110 0.03 -3.15 5.09
N LEU A 111 1.13 -3.79 4.69
CA LEU A 111 1.50 -3.99 3.30
C LEU A 111 0.99 -5.37 2.85
N ARG A 112 -0.10 -5.39 2.11
CA ARG A 112 -0.77 -6.61 1.64
C ARG A 112 -0.43 -6.88 0.19
N CYS A 113 -0.05 -8.11 -0.13
CA CYS A 113 0.14 -8.53 -1.51
C CYS A 113 -1.16 -9.10 -2.10
N VAL A 114 -1.68 -8.49 -3.17
CA VAL A 114 -2.90 -8.96 -3.85
C VAL A 114 -2.59 -9.75 -5.13
N LYS A 115 -1.47 -9.44 -5.78
CA LYS A 115 -0.97 -10.19 -6.93
C LYS A 115 0.54 -10.33 -6.82
N ASN A 116 1.05 -11.53 -7.04
CA ASN A 116 2.48 -11.78 -7.11
C ASN A 116 2.78 -12.85 -8.14
N ARG A 117 3.40 -12.48 -9.26
CA ARG A 117 3.85 -13.45 -10.27
C ARG A 117 5.17 -14.16 -9.89
N PHE A 118 5.82 -13.72 -8.83
CA PHE A 118 7.13 -14.22 -8.40
C PHE A 118 7.11 -14.91 -7.03
N GLY A 119 5.93 -15.09 -6.43
CA GLY A 119 5.82 -15.65 -5.09
C GLY A 119 4.41 -15.68 -4.56
N SER A 120 4.29 -15.80 -3.25
CA SER A 120 3.00 -15.90 -2.56
C SER A 120 2.30 -14.53 -2.44
N THR A 121 0.98 -14.54 -2.46
CA THR A 121 0.11 -13.39 -2.10
C THR A 121 -0.31 -13.43 -0.63
N ASN A 122 0.04 -14.49 0.07
CA ASN A 122 -0.42 -14.77 1.43
C ASN A 122 0.38 -14.03 2.51
N GLU A 123 1.46 -13.35 2.12
CA GLU A 123 2.33 -12.58 3.00
C GLU A 123 1.79 -11.18 3.25
N VAL A 124 1.96 -10.71 4.49
CA VAL A 124 1.61 -9.36 4.92
C VAL A 124 2.79 -8.79 5.70
N GLY A 125 3.26 -7.61 5.27
CA GLY A 125 4.21 -6.81 6.04
C GLY A 125 3.46 -5.89 7.00
N VAL A 126 3.94 -5.80 8.24
CA VAL A 126 3.37 -4.88 9.23
C VAL A 126 4.42 -3.83 9.57
N PHE A 127 4.04 -2.57 9.47
CA PHE A 127 4.91 -1.43 9.70
C PHE A 127 4.28 -0.46 10.70
N GLU A 128 5.10 0.21 11.49
CA GLU A 128 4.68 1.31 12.37
C GLU A 128 5.24 2.62 11.80
N MET A 129 4.37 3.60 11.58
CA MET A 129 4.79 4.94 11.18
C MET A 129 5.30 5.71 12.40
N LYS A 130 6.60 5.97 12.46
CA LYS A 130 7.24 6.81 13.47
C LYS A 130 7.72 8.12 12.85
N GLY A 131 8.26 9.03 13.67
CA GLY A 131 8.79 10.31 13.18
C GLY A 131 9.92 10.19 12.16
N GLU A 132 10.63 9.06 12.15
CA GLU A 132 11.70 8.74 11.20
C GLU A 132 11.22 8.02 9.92
N GLY A 133 9.98 7.56 9.88
CA GLY A 133 9.39 6.84 8.75
C GLY A 133 8.71 5.52 9.14
N LEU A 134 8.53 4.64 8.15
CA LEU A 134 7.97 3.31 8.34
C LEU A 134 9.03 2.36 8.90
N ILE A 135 8.74 1.75 10.06
CA ILE A 135 9.60 0.76 10.70
C ILE A 135 8.89 -0.59 10.70
N GLU A 136 9.61 -1.65 10.32
CA GLU A 136 9.08 -3.01 10.34
C GLU A 136 8.71 -3.46 11.77
N VAL A 137 7.59 -4.17 11.87
CA VAL A 137 7.12 -4.81 13.10
C VAL A 137 7.35 -6.31 12.98
N ASP A 138 8.45 -6.80 13.59
CA ASP A 138 8.84 -8.22 13.53
C ASP A 138 7.75 -9.16 14.09
N ASN A 139 7.09 -8.73 15.17
CA ASN A 139 6.05 -9.50 15.84
C ASN A 139 4.74 -8.71 15.93
N PRO A 140 3.87 -8.78 14.90
CA PRO A 140 2.61 -8.06 14.90
C PRO A 140 1.68 -8.51 16.03
N SER A 141 1.75 -9.77 16.47
CA SER A 141 0.95 -10.25 17.59
C SER A 141 1.24 -9.50 18.89
N GLN A 142 2.50 -9.14 19.16
CA GLN A 142 2.83 -8.33 20.34
C GLN A 142 2.30 -6.89 20.27
N VAL A 143 2.05 -6.40 19.06
CA VAL A 143 1.55 -5.04 18.80
C VAL A 143 0.03 -4.97 18.95
N PHE A 144 -0.70 -5.94 18.41
CA PHE A 144 -2.16 -5.98 18.49
C PHE A 144 -2.68 -6.48 19.83
N LEU A 145 -1.85 -7.21 20.58
CA LEU A 145 -2.11 -7.51 21.98
C LEU A 145 -1.79 -6.26 22.80
N SER A 146 -2.82 -5.61 23.34
CA SER A 146 -2.57 -4.52 24.29
C SER A 146 -1.68 -5.04 25.42
N ARG A 147 -0.57 -4.34 25.70
CA ARG A 147 0.21 -4.57 26.92
C ARG A 147 -0.69 -4.22 28.11
N ARG A 148 -1.44 -5.20 28.63
CA ARG A 148 -2.22 -5.02 29.86
C ARG A 148 -1.51 -5.62 31.06
N TRP A 149 -1.41 -4.78 32.07
CA TRP A 149 -1.17 -5.15 33.46
C TRP A 149 -2.40 -5.92 33.98
N GLY A 150 -2.35 -7.25 33.97
CA GLY A 150 -3.29 -8.13 34.68
C GLY A 150 -4.58 -8.54 33.96
N GLU A 151 -5.41 -9.35 34.64
CA GLU A 151 -6.69 -9.92 34.17
C GLU A 151 -7.74 -8.83 33.95
N ALA A 152 -7.83 -8.30 32.72
CA ALA A 152 -8.87 -7.35 32.38
C ALA A 152 -10.16 -8.06 31.97
N VAL A 153 -11.22 -7.92 32.78
CA VAL A 153 -12.57 -8.43 32.49
C VAL A 153 -13.15 -7.72 31.26
N GLY A 154 -13.85 -8.46 30.40
CA GLY A 154 -14.47 -7.92 29.20
C GLY A 154 -13.53 -7.78 28.01
N SER A 155 -12.41 -8.50 28.00
CA SER A 155 -11.51 -8.61 26.86
C SER A 155 -11.30 -10.08 26.48
N ALA A 156 -11.29 -10.38 25.18
CA ALA A 156 -10.98 -11.69 24.64
C ALA A 156 -10.07 -11.55 23.44
N VAL A 157 -8.95 -12.28 23.44
CA VAL A 157 -8.05 -12.37 22.28
C VAL A 157 -8.56 -13.46 21.37
N VAL A 158 -8.80 -13.12 20.10
CA VAL A 158 -9.27 -14.06 19.08
C VAL A 158 -8.27 -14.09 17.93
N PRO A 159 -7.85 -15.29 17.46
CA PRO A 159 -7.13 -15.39 16.20
C PRO A 159 -8.08 -15.12 15.04
N THR A 160 -7.80 -14.09 14.26
CA THR A 160 -8.44 -13.80 12.98
C THR A 160 -7.46 -14.12 11.85
N LEU A 161 -7.97 -14.37 10.64
CA LEU A 161 -7.14 -14.55 9.46
C LEU A 161 -7.27 -13.32 8.58
N GLU A 162 -6.16 -12.61 8.39
CA GLU A 162 -6.05 -11.57 7.37
C GLU A 162 -5.24 -12.14 6.20
N GLY A 163 -5.95 -12.62 5.17
CA GLY A 163 -5.35 -13.48 4.15
C GLY A 163 -4.95 -14.85 4.74
N SER A 164 -3.66 -15.17 4.73
CA SER A 164 -3.15 -16.42 5.34
C SER A 164 -2.56 -16.25 6.74
N ARG A 165 -2.29 -15.00 7.13
CA ARG A 165 -1.54 -14.72 8.36
C ARG A 165 -2.53 -14.68 9.52
N PRO A 166 -2.33 -15.48 10.58
CA PRO A 166 -3.11 -15.34 11.79
C PRO A 166 -2.72 -14.03 12.49
N LEU A 167 -3.70 -13.14 12.66
CA LEU A 167 -3.59 -11.95 13.49
C LEU A 167 -4.33 -12.21 14.80
N LEU A 168 -3.70 -11.88 15.92
CA LEU A 168 -4.38 -11.90 17.21
C LEU A 168 -5.03 -10.53 17.40
N VAL A 169 -6.36 -10.50 17.45
CA VAL A 169 -7.15 -9.29 17.66
C VAL A 169 -7.80 -9.35 19.03
N GLU A 170 -7.78 -8.23 19.75
CA GLU A 170 -8.47 -8.11 21.04
C GLU A 170 -9.90 -7.59 20.82
N ILE A 171 -10.89 -8.41 21.15
CA ILE A 171 -12.30 -8.02 21.20
C ILE A 171 -12.61 -7.53 22.62
N GLN A 172 -13.13 -6.31 22.73
CA GLN A 172 -13.51 -5.72 24.00
C GLN A 172 -15.03 -5.57 24.12
N ALA A 173 -15.55 -5.90 25.29
CA ALA A 173 -16.96 -5.80 25.63
C ALA A 173 -17.12 -5.18 27.02
N LEU A 174 -17.95 -4.15 27.11
CA LEU A 174 -18.37 -3.56 28.37
C LEU A 174 -19.87 -3.77 28.53
N THR A 175 -20.25 -4.55 29.55
CA THR A 175 -21.64 -4.77 29.91
C THR A 175 -21.96 -4.03 31.20
N ASN A 176 -23.12 -3.38 31.24
CA ASN A 176 -23.62 -2.69 32.43
C ASN A 176 -25.15 -2.85 32.46
N PRO A 177 -25.78 -3.08 33.63
CA PRO A 177 -27.23 -3.10 33.72
C PRO A 177 -27.85 -1.81 33.17
N THR A 178 -28.92 -1.94 32.39
CA THR A 178 -29.62 -0.78 31.86
C THR A 178 -30.47 -0.14 32.96
N SER A 179 -30.32 1.17 33.16
CA SER A 179 -31.23 1.96 33.99
C SER A 179 -32.44 2.48 33.20
N PHE A 180 -32.48 2.23 31.89
CA PHE A 180 -33.53 2.63 30.95
C PHE A 180 -34.34 1.41 30.47
N GLY A 181 -35.56 1.65 29.98
CA GLY A 181 -36.49 0.58 29.57
C GLY A 181 -35.99 -0.32 28.43
N LEU A 182 -35.12 0.18 27.54
CA LEU A 182 -34.51 -0.61 26.46
C LEU A 182 -32.99 -0.65 26.60
N PRO A 183 -32.35 -1.83 26.49
CA PRO A 183 -30.89 -1.95 26.60
C PRO A 183 -30.19 -1.39 25.36
N ARG A 184 -29.13 -0.60 25.57
CA ARG A 184 -28.28 -0.06 24.50
C ARG A 184 -27.27 -1.12 24.04
N ARG A 185 -27.10 -1.24 22.73
CA ARG A 185 -26.06 -2.07 22.09
C ARG A 185 -25.29 -1.19 21.12
N THR A 186 -23.96 -1.21 21.18
CA THR A 186 -23.09 -0.44 20.30
C THR A 186 -21.85 -1.29 20.02
N ALA A 187 -21.49 -1.42 18.75
CA ALA A 187 -20.31 -2.16 18.30
C ALA A 187 -19.47 -1.22 17.41
N ASN A 188 -18.15 -1.36 17.48
CA ASN A 188 -17.19 -0.66 16.66
C ASN A 188 -16.04 -1.62 16.36
N GLY A 189 -15.69 -1.78 15.09
CA GLY A 189 -14.73 -2.75 14.58
C GLY A 189 -14.95 -3.02 13.11
#